data_AF-A0A7V5K6B6-F1
#
_entry.id   AF-A0A7V5K6B6-F1
#
_cell.length_a   1.000
_cell.length_b   1.000
_cell.length_c   1.000
_cell.angle_alpha   90.00
_cell.angle_beta   90.00
_cell.angle_gamma   90.00
#
_symmetry.space_group_name_H-M   'P 1'
#
loop_
_entity.id
_entity.type
_entity.pdbx_description
1 polymer ?
#
loop_
_entity_poly.entity_id
_entity_poly.type
_entity_poly.pdbx_seq_one_letter_code
_entity_poly.pdbx_strand_id
1 'polypeptide(L)'
;MGETRAYVSRQGQGPIVAVGGGSGPSLVARALARELERLIAVVCTTDRGSSTGACRRLFRMPAPGDMRAILSTMAVLSGQEAWAALLERRLQCEGNPDLHGMALGNLILAGLFQQEKDLRLVALTMARLLGIRGVVLP
;
A
#
# COMPACT_ATOMS: atom_id res chain seq x y z
N MET A 1 -17.66 10.12 -5.02
CA MET A 1 -17.26 8.99 -4.16
C MET A 1 -17.26 7.75 -5.04
N GLY A 2 -16.09 7.19 -5.37
CA GLY A 2 -16.02 5.95 -6.15
C GLY A 2 -16.40 4.78 -5.26
N GLU A 3 -17.30 3.90 -5.72
CA GLU A 3 -17.62 2.67 -5.01
C GLU A 3 -16.36 1.80 -4.91
N THR A 4 -15.87 1.63 -3.70
CA THR A 4 -14.83 0.65 -3.40
C THR A 4 -15.42 -0.75 -3.59
N ARG A 5 -15.03 -1.45 -4.65
CA ARG A 5 -15.40 -2.84 -4.88
C ARG A 5 -14.21 -3.73 -4.60
N ALA A 6 -14.38 -4.67 -3.68
CA ALA A 6 -13.43 -5.75 -3.43
C ALA A 6 -14.12 -7.07 -3.76
N TYR A 7 -13.54 -7.82 -4.69
CA TYR A 7 -14.01 -9.17 -5.01
C TYR A 7 -13.26 -10.16 -4.12
N VAL A 8 -14.01 -11.01 -3.43
CA VAL A 8 -13.47 -12.06 -2.56
C VAL A 8 -13.91 -13.40 -3.10
N SER A 9 -12.96 -14.24 -3.50
CA SER A 9 -13.21 -15.64 -3.86
C SER A 9 -12.68 -16.54 -2.74
N ARG A 10 -13.53 -17.44 -2.24
CA ARG A 10 -13.18 -18.42 -1.20
C ARG A 10 -13.43 -19.83 -1.73
N GLN A 11 -12.35 -20.53 -2.06
CA GLN A 11 -12.38 -21.96 -2.42
C GLN A 11 -11.90 -22.75 -1.18
N GLY A 12 -12.81 -23.20 -0.31
CA GLY A 12 -12.47 -23.99 0.88
C GLY A 12 -11.44 -23.33 1.82
N GLN A 13 -10.37 -24.06 2.17
CA GLN A 13 -9.22 -23.55 2.95
C GLN A 13 -8.15 -22.83 2.09
N GLY A 14 -8.40 -22.60 0.80
CA GLY A 14 -7.46 -21.97 -0.14
C GLY A 14 -7.24 -20.45 0.09
N PRO A 15 -6.39 -19.82 -0.75
CA PRO A 15 -6.10 -18.39 -0.66
C PRO A 15 -7.34 -17.54 -0.92
N ILE A 16 -7.40 -16.38 -0.26
CA ILE A 16 -8.42 -15.37 -0.41
C ILE A 16 -7.82 -14.22 -1.21
N VAL A 17 -8.31 -14.01 -2.43
CA VAL A 17 -7.84 -12.90 -3.27
C VAL A 17 -8.78 -11.72 -3.09
N ALA A 18 -8.23 -10.55 -2.76
CA ALA A 18 -8.94 -9.28 -2.70
C ALA A 18 -8.38 -8.34 -3.78
N VAL A 19 -9.19 -8.03 -4.79
CA VAL A 19 -8.79 -7.13 -5.89
C VAL A 19 -9.52 -5.80 -5.76
N GLY A 20 -8.79 -4.68 -5.81
CA GLY A 20 -9.42 -3.36 -5.82
C GLY A 20 -8.41 -2.20 -5.74
N GLY A 21 -8.92 -0.97 -5.64
CA GLY A 21 -8.13 0.23 -5.34
C GLY A 21 -8.69 0.94 -4.09
N GLY A 22 -8.08 2.07 -3.73
CA GLY A 22 -8.49 2.84 -2.56
C GLY A 22 -8.42 2.03 -1.26
N SER A 23 -9.51 2.04 -0.50
CA SER A 23 -9.60 1.39 0.81
C SER A 23 -10.08 -0.06 0.79
N GLY A 24 -10.45 -0.62 -0.36
CA GLY A 24 -11.17 -1.91 -0.44
C GLY A 24 -10.38 -3.10 0.06
N PRO A 25 -9.19 -3.36 -0.53
CA PRO A 25 -8.30 -4.40 -0.03
C PRO A 25 -7.94 -4.21 1.44
N SER A 26 -7.78 -2.97 1.93
CA SER A 26 -7.52 -2.68 3.34
C SER A 26 -8.69 -3.04 4.25
N LEU A 27 -9.94 -2.82 3.82
CA LEU A 27 -11.13 -3.25 4.56
C LEU A 27 -11.21 -4.78 4.62
N VAL A 28 -10.97 -5.47 3.51
CA VAL A 28 -10.94 -6.94 3.47
C VAL A 28 -9.85 -7.49 4.38
N ALA A 29 -8.65 -6.91 4.37
CA ALA A 29 -7.56 -7.31 5.26
C ALA A 29 -7.96 -7.23 6.74
N ARG A 30 -8.62 -6.14 7.15
CA ARG A 30 -9.11 -5.98 8.53
C ARG A 30 -10.18 -7.01 8.88
N ALA A 31 -11.10 -7.30 7.96
CA ALA A 31 -12.13 -8.32 8.16
C ALA A 31 -11.53 -9.73 8.30
N LEU A 32 -10.40 -9.99 7.62
CA LEU A 32 -9.70 -11.26 7.60
C LEU A 32 -8.48 -11.30 8.53
N ALA A 33 -8.42 -10.44 9.56
CA ALA A 33 -7.24 -10.34 10.44
C ALA A 33 -6.77 -11.68 11.04
N ARG A 34 -7.70 -12.61 11.31
CA ARG A 34 -7.40 -13.96 11.83
C ARG A 34 -6.92 -14.96 10.78
N GLU A 35 -7.14 -14.69 9.50
CA GLU A 35 -6.77 -15.54 8.37
C GLU A 35 -5.83 -14.79 7.40
N LEU A 36 -5.07 -13.81 7.91
CA LEU A 36 -4.32 -12.85 7.09
C LEU A 36 -3.28 -13.51 6.17
N GLU A 37 -2.68 -14.61 6.62
CA GLU A 37 -1.74 -15.42 5.85
C GLU A 37 -2.34 -16.03 4.57
N ARG A 38 -3.67 -16.11 4.49
CA ARG A 38 -4.38 -16.58 3.29
C ARG A 38 -4.71 -15.45 2.33
N LEU A 39 -4.52 -14.18 2.72
CA LEU A 39 -4.89 -13.03 1.92
C LEU A 39 -3.83 -12.72 0.84
N ILE A 40 -4.31 -12.56 -0.39
CA ILE A 40 -3.59 -11.96 -1.51
C ILE A 40 -4.32 -10.68 -1.89
N ALA A 41 -3.76 -9.52 -1.54
CA ALA A 41 -4.30 -8.22 -1.89
C ALA A 41 -3.69 -7.72 -3.21
N VAL A 42 -4.50 -7.67 -4.27
CA VAL A 42 -4.14 -7.09 -5.56
C VAL A 42 -4.66 -5.65 -5.60
N VAL A 43 -3.75 -4.68 -5.65
CA VAL A 43 -4.05 -3.26 -5.51
C VAL A 43 -3.81 -2.49 -6.80
N CYS A 44 -4.87 -1.97 -7.41
CA CYS A 44 -4.76 -1.12 -8.58
C CYS A 44 -4.08 0.21 -8.22
N THR A 45 -3.03 0.60 -8.94
CA THR A 45 -2.37 1.92 -8.73
C THR A 45 -3.12 3.07 -9.43
N THR A 46 -4.40 3.25 -9.09
CA THR A 46 -5.28 4.24 -9.76
C THR A 46 -5.42 5.56 -9.02
N ASP A 47 -4.90 5.64 -7.80
CA ASP A 47 -5.13 6.77 -6.90
C ASP A 47 -4.70 8.14 -7.48
N ARG A 48 -5.53 9.16 -7.21
CA ARG A 48 -5.39 10.57 -7.67
C ARG A 48 -5.27 11.57 -6.51
N GLY A 49 -4.63 11.18 -5.41
CA GLY A 49 -4.30 12.11 -4.31
C GLY A 49 -3.18 13.09 -4.68
N SER A 50 -3.13 14.26 -4.01
CA SER A 50 -2.10 15.30 -4.23
C SER A 50 -0.67 14.77 -4.06
N SER A 51 -0.41 14.01 -2.98
CA SER A 51 0.90 13.38 -2.73
C SER A 51 1.23 12.29 -3.75
N THR A 52 0.23 11.53 -4.20
CA THR A 52 0.38 10.49 -5.22
C THR A 52 0.67 11.10 -6.60
N GLY A 53 0.02 12.23 -6.92
CA GLY A 53 0.28 13.02 -8.12
C GLY A 53 1.66 13.65 -8.13
N ALA A 54 2.13 14.16 -6.98
CA ALA A 54 3.50 14.66 -6.83
C ALA A 54 4.52 13.55 -7.12
N CYS A 55 4.29 12.32 -6.67
CA CYS A 55 5.19 11.19 -6.96
C CYS A 55 5.27 10.87 -8.46
N ARG A 56 4.13 10.88 -9.18
CA ARG A 56 4.12 10.68 -10.63
C ARG A 56 4.94 11.75 -11.35
N ARG A 57 4.80 13.01 -10.93
CA ARG A 57 5.51 14.16 -11.52
C ARG A 57 7.01 14.14 -11.21
N LEU A 58 7.38 13.92 -9.95
CA LEU A 58 8.76 14.04 -9.47
C LEU A 58 9.60 12.79 -9.76
N PHE A 59 9.02 11.60 -9.63
CA PHE A 59 9.77 10.34 -9.65
C PHE A 59 9.47 9.46 -10.88
N ARG A 60 8.54 9.89 -11.76
CA ARG A 60 8.11 9.13 -12.95
C ARG A 60 7.71 7.68 -12.63
N MET A 61 7.05 7.48 -11.49
CA MET A 61 6.56 6.18 -11.01
C MET A 61 5.03 6.12 -11.04
N PRO A 62 4.41 4.92 -11.10
CA PRO A 62 2.97 4.79 -10.90
C PRO A 62 2.55 5.25 -9.49
N ALA A 63 1.26 5.53 -9.32
CA ALA A 63 0.71 6.01 -8.04
C ALA A 63 0.98 5.05 -6.86
N PRO A 64 1.79 5.43 -5.85
CA PRO A 64 2.08 4.53 -4.72
C PRO A 64 0.97 4.51 -3.66
N GLY A 65 -0.03 5.39 -3.73
CA GLY A 65 -1.00 5.65 -2.67
C GLY A 65 -1.78 4.42 -2.18
N ASP A 66 -2.36 3.65 -3.10
CA ASP A 66 -3.14 2.46 -2.79
C ASP A 66 -2.25 1.33 -2.23
N MET A 67 -1.06 1.13 -2.83
CA MET A 67 -0.07 0.18 -2.33
C MET A 67 0.39 0.52 -0.91
N ARG A 68 0.70 1.78 -0.64
CA ARG A 68 1.06 2.26 0.70
C ARG A 68 -0.05 1.99 1.71
N ALA A 69 -1.30 2.26 1.36
CA ALA A 69 -2.43 2.10 2.26
C ALA A 69 -2.67 0.63 2.65
N ILE A 70 -2.56 -0.31 1.68
CA ILE A 70 -2.64 -1.74 1.99
C ILE A 70 -1.43 -2.21 2.80
N LEU A 71 -0.20 -1.80 2.44
CA LEU A 71 1.01 -2.17 3.18
C LEU A 71 0.95 -1.69 4.64
N SER A 72 0.48 -0.45 4.86
CA SER A 72 0.25 0.11 6.19
C SER A 72 -0.78 -0.70 6.98
N THR A 73 -1.89 -1.08 6.34
CA THR A 73 -2.93 -1.90 6.99
C THR A 73 -2.40 -3.28 7.35
N MET A 74 -1.70 -3.95 6.43
CA MET A 74 -1.10 -5.27 6.66
C MET A 74 0.00 -5.23 7.72
N ALA A 75 0.76 -4.14 7.81
CA ALA A 75 1.76 -3.92 8.86
C ALA A 75 1.11 -3.84 10.25
N VAL A 76 0.02 -3.07 10.41
CA VAL A 76 -0.75 -3.05 11.67
C VAL A 76 -1.21 -4.46 12.03
N LEU A 77 -1.81 -5.17 11.06
CA LEU A 77 -2.32 -6.52 11.29
C LEU A 77 -1.21 -7.56 11.53
N SER A 78 0.05 -7.20 11.29
CA SER A 78 1.24 -8.03 11.55
C SER A 78 2.03 -7.56 12.78
N GLY A 79 1.48 -6.66 13.60
CA GLY A 79 2.12 -6.16 14.83
C GLY A 79 3.26 -5.18 14.58
N GLN A 80 3.21 -4.42 13.48
CA GLN A 80 4.21 -3.45 13.07
C GLN A 80 3.61 -2.03 13.02
N GLU A 81 2.97 -1.60 14.10
CA GLU A 81 2.25 -0.33 14.21
C GLU A 81 3.16 0.88 14.02
N ALA A 82 4.41 0.82 14.51
CA ALA A 82 5.38 1.89 14.33
C ALA A 82 5.69 2.12 12.84
N TRP A 83 5.85 1.05 12.07
CA TRP A 83 6.05 1.14 10.63
C TRP A 83 4.82 1.66 9.91
N ALA A 84 3.63 1.18 10.28
CA ALA A 84 2.37 1.67 9.70
C ALA A 84 2.21 3.19 9.92
N ALA A 85 2.53 3.67 11.13
CA ALA A 85 2.52 5.09 11.45
C ALA A 85 3.50 5.90 10.58
N LEU A 86 4.70 5.37 10.33
CA LEU A 86 5.68 6.00 9.42
C LEU A 86 5.19 6.02 7.97
N LEU A 87 4.55 4.95 7.49
CA LEU A 87 4.00 4.91 6.14
C LEU A 87 2.89 5.95 5.93
N GLU A 88 2.06 6.20 6.95
CA GLU A 88 0.99 7.20 6.90
C GLU A 88 1.45 8.62 7.26
N ARG A 89 2.66 8.78 7.83
CA ARG A 89 3.16 10.08 8.29
C ARG A 89 3.21 11.09 7.15
N ARG A 90 2.49 12.20 7.34
CA ARG A 90 2.56 13.37 6.44
C ARG A 90 3.71 14.28 6.88
N LEU A 91 4.60 14.59 5.95
CA LEU A 91 5.72 15.49 6.21
C LEU A 91 5.22 16.94 6.32
N GLN A 92 5.80 17.68 7.25
CA GLN A 92 5.56 19.11 7.44
C GLN A 92 6.81 19.84 6.97
N CYS A 93 6.78 20.39 5.75
CA CYS A 93 7.94 21.04 5.13
C CYS A 93 7.52 22.38 4.52
N GLU A 94 7.53 23.45 5.30
CA GLU A 94 7.07 24.77 4.83
C GLU A 94 7.91 25.33 3.67
N GLY A 95 9.19 24.97 3.59
CA GLY A 95 10.11 25.40 2.53
C GLY A 95 9.99 24.63 1.21
N ASN A 96 9.17 23.57 1.13
CA ASN A 96 9.01 22.78 -0.09
C ASN A 96 7.56 22.30 -0.26
N PRO A 97 6.78 22.95 -1.15
CA PRO A 97 5.38 22.60 -1.38
C PRO A 97 5.15 21.16 -1.88
N ASP A 98 6.12 20.58 -2.59
CA ASP A 98 6.02 19.20 -3.08
C ASP A 98 6.21 18.17 -1.96
N LEU A 99 7.05 18.49 -0.95
CA LEU A 99 7.26 17.64 0.22
C LEU A 99 6.22 17.91 1.32
N HIS A 100 5.67 19.12 1.40
CA HIS A 100 4.62 19.45 2.36
C HIS A 100 3.37 18.59 2.14
N GLY A 101 2.95 17.85 3.16
CA GLY A 101 1.84 16.91 3.07
C GLY A 101 2.14 15.61 2.31
N MET A 102 3.37 15.41 1.83
CA MET A 102 3.78 14.15 1.23
C MET A 102 3.78 13.04 2.29
N ALA A 103 3.18 11.89 1.97
CA ALA A 103 3.30 10.72 2.83
C ALA A 103 4.73 10.19 2.77
N LEU A 104 5.38 10.00 3.93
CA LEU A 104 6.72 9.43 4.01
C LEU A 104 6.77 8.04 3.35
N GLY A 105 5.72 7.23 3.51
CA GLY A 105 5.62 5.94 2.81
C GLY A 105 5.69 6.05 1.29
N ASN A 106 5.17 7.13 0.68
CA ASN A 106 5.27 7.33 -0.76
C ASN A 106 6.73 7.59 -1.19
N LEU A 107 7.52 8.30 -0.37
CA LEU A 107 8.95 8.53 -0.63
C LEU A 107 9.76 7.24 -0.50
N ILE A 108 9.47 6.42 0.51
CA ILE A 108 10.12 5.11 0.68
C ILE A 108 9.84 4.22 -0.55
N LEU A 109 8.57 4.14 -0.97
CA LEU A 109 8.17 3.40 -2.16
C LEU A 109 8.81 3.95 -3.43
N ALA A 110 8.96 5.28 -3.55
CA ALA A 110 9.66 5.90 -4.67
C ALA A 110 11.14 5.53 -4.71
N GLY A 111 11.83 5.55 -3.56
CA GLY A 111 13.23 5.15 -3.45
C GLY A 111 13.45 3.70 -3.87
N LEU A 112 12.62 2.78 -3.35
CA LEU A 112 12.65 1.37 -3.75
C LEU A 112 12.35 1.20 -5.24
N PHE A 113 11.35 1.92 -5.77
CA PHE A 113 11.05 1.85 -7.20
C PHE A 113 12.20 2.36 -8.06
N GLN A 114 12.95 3.35 -7.61
CA GLN A 114 14.13 3.83 -8.33
C GLN A 114 15.24 2.79 -8.41
N GLN A 115 15.37 1.91 -7.40
CA GLN A 115 16.34 0.81 -7.39
C GLN A 115 15.85 -0.37 -8.24
N GLU A 116 14.61 -0.80 -8.02
CA GLU A 116 14.08 -2.06 -8.59
C GLU A 116 13.50 -1.90 -9.99
N LYS A 117 12.97 -0.70 -10.32
CA LYS A 117 12.17 -0.42 -11.53
C LYS A 117 10.97 -1.34 -11.77
N ASP A 118 10.59 -2.17 -10.79
CA ASP A 118 9.42 -3.06 -10.82
C ASP A 118 8.61 -2.91 -9.52
N LEU A 119 7.34 -2.51 -9.63
CA LEU A 119 6.44 -2.35 -8.48
C LEU A 119 6.19 -3.65 -7.70
N ARG A 120 6.26 -4.81 -8.37
CA ARG A 120 6.10 -6.11 -7.68
C ARG A 120 7.26 -6.36 -6.74
N LEU A 121 8.47 -6.03 -7.16
CA LEU A 121 9.67 -6.12 -6.32
C LEU A 121 9.60 -5.13 -5.17
N VAL A 122 9.13 -3.90 -5.41
CA VAL A 122 8.89 -2.91 -4.34
C VAL A 122 7.91 -3.43 -3.30
N ALA A 123 6.76 -3.98 -3.73
CA ALA A 123 5.77 -4.54 -2.82
C ALA A 123 6.33 -5.72 -2.01
N LEU A 124 7.07 -6.62 -2.66
CA LEU A 124 7.72 -7.76 -2.02
C LEU A 124 8.77 -7.32 -0.98
N THR A 125 9.61 -6.35 -1.34
CA THR A 125 10.64 -5.81 -0.43
C THR A 125 10.00 -5.13 0.77
N MET A 126 8.99 -4.29 0.56
CA MET A 126 8.24 -3.68 1.67
C MET A 126 7.55 -4.72 2.53
N ALA A 127 6.91 -5.74 1.95
CA ALA A 127 6.25 -6.78 2.71
C ALA A 127 7.22 -7.55 3.62
N ARG A 128 8.44 -7.82 3.15
CA ARG A 128 9.51 -8.42 3.95
C ARG A 128 9.96 -7.51 5.08
N LEU A 129 10.22 -6.23 4.80
CA LEU A 129 10.63 -5.25 5.81
C LEU A 129 9.57 -5.05 6.91
N LEU A 130 8.30 -5.12 6.52
CA LEU A 130 7.14 -4.94 7.40
C LEU A 130 6.68 -6.25 8.04
N GLY A 131 7.37 -7.38 7.85
CA GLY A 131 6.97 -8.69 8.40
C GLY A 131 5.51 -9.07 8.07
N ILE A 132 5.02 -8.71 6.87
CA ILE A 132 3.61 -8.90 6.50
C ILE A 132 3.27 -10.39 6.44
N ARG A 133 2.20 -10.77 7.13
CA ARG A 133 1.56 -12.09 6.99
C ARG A 133 0.54 -12.03 5.86
N GLY A 134 0.86 -12.55 4.68
CA GLY A 134 0.02 -12.47 3.47
C GLY A 134 0.78 -11.88 2.28
N VAL A 135 0.08 -11.64 1.16
CA VAL A 135 0.69 -11.18 -0.10
C VAL A 135 0.06 -9.88 -0.56
N VAL A 136 0.90 -8.94 -1.02
CA VAL A 136 0.48 -7.68 -1.65
C VAL A 136 1.06 -7.64 -3.06
N LEU A 137 0.21 -7.39 -4.06
CA LEU A 137 0.57 -7.28 -5.47
C LEU A 137 0.03 -5.96 -6.06
N PRO A 138 0.83 -5.24 -6.87
CA PRO A 138 0.34 -4.10 -7.66
C PRO A 138 -0.58 -4.50 -8.82
#